data_AF-M7YFT4-F1
#
_entry.id   AF-M7YFT4-F1
#
_cell.length_a   1.000
_cell.length_b   1.000
_cell.length_c   1.000
_cell.angle_alpha   90.00
_cell.angle_beta   90.00
_cell.angle_gamma   90.00
#
_symmetry.space_group_name_H-M   'P 1'
#
loop_
_entity.id
_entity.type
_entity.pdbx_description
1 polymer ?
#
loop_
_entity_poly.entity_id
_entity_poly.type
_entity_poly.pdbx_seq_one_letter_code
_entity_poly.pdbx_strand_id
1 'polypeptide(L)' 'MEEYRRARAQVQRKGVEAEGYAIEGISVGGHETCVTVPSLNVAFDIGRGPLFAVRQDHLFITHAHLDHIVSIRALF' A
#
# COMPACT_ATOMS: atom_id res chain seq x y z
N MET A 1 -9.62 -15.08 17.30
CA MET A 1 -9.21 -15.13 15.87
C MET A 1 -9.74 -13.92 15.09
N GLU A 2 -11.05 -13.67 15.07
CA GLU A 2 -11.67 -12.56 14.33
C GLU A 2 -11.38 -11.18 14.92
N GLU A 3 -11.38 -11.08 16.25
CA GLU A 3 -10.99 -9.88 16.99
C GLU A 3 -9.52 -9.51 16.78
N TYR A 4 -8.63 -10.51 16.68
CA TYR A 4 -7.21 -10.33 16.36
C TYR A 4 -7.01 -9.83 14.91
N ARG A 5 -7.83 -10.31 13.97
CA ARG A 5 -7.86 -9.79 12.59
C ARG A 5 -8.38 -8.37 12.52
N ARG A 6 -9.43 -8.02 13.28
CA ARG A 6 -9.94 -6.65 13.38
C ARG A 6 -8.90 -5.70 13.99
N ALA A 7 -8.26 -6.10 15.09
CA ALA A 7 -7.20 -5.31 15.72
C ALA A 7 -6.01 -5.08 14.78
N ARG A 8 -5.57 -6.10 14.03
CA ARG A 8 -4.52 -5.94 13.01
C ARG A 8 -4.93 -5.05 11.85
N ALA A 9 -6.16 -5.20 11.36
CA ALA A 9 -6.70 -4.32 10.33
C ALA A 9 -6.75 -2.87 10.83
N GLN A 10 -7.17 -2.65 12.07
CA GLN A 10 -7.27 -1.32 12.68
C GLN A 10 -5.89 -0.67 12.94
N VAL A 11 -4.85 -1.47 13.24
CA VAL A 11 -3.47 -0.99 13.40
C VAL A 11 -2.81 -0.67 12.04
N GLN A 12 -3.17 -1.38 10.96
CA GLN A 12 -2.74 -1.05 9.59
C GLN A 12 -3.44 0.19 9.01
N ARG A 13 -4.62 0.56 9.53
CA ARG A 13 -5.41 1.73 9.11
C ARG A 13 -4.91 3.06 9.69
N LYS A 14 -3.61 3.37 9.60
CA LYS A 14 -3.19 4.78 9.63
C LYS A 14 -3.34 5.35 8.22
N GLY A 15 -4.59 5.42 7.77
CA GLY A 15 -4.96 6.10 6.53
C GLY A 15 -5.36 7.55 6.80
N VAL A 16 -5.26 8.38 5.77
CA VAL A 16 -5.77 9.75 5.76
C VAL A 16 -7.01 9.78 4.86
N GLU A 17 -8.06 10.45 5.31
CA GLU A 17 -9.22 10.75 4.47
C GLU A 17 -8.98 12.09 3.77
N ALA A 18 -9.13 12.13 2.44
CA ALA A 18 -9.03 13.34 1.65
C ALA A 18 -10.14 13.36 0.60
N GLU A 19 -11.01 14.37 0.63
CA GLU A 19 -12.10 14.56 -0.35
C GLU A 19 -12.97 13.29 -0.55
N GLY A 20 -13.20 12.52 0.51
CA GLY A 20 -13.98 11.27 0.48
C GLY A 20 -13.22 10.04 -0.01
N TYR A 21 -11.90 10.16 -0.21
CA TYR A 21 -11.01 9.05 -0.51
C TYR A 21 -10.19 8.66 0.71
N ALA A 22 -10.30 7.38 1.09
CA ALA A 22 -9.41 6.77 2.07
C ALA A 22 -8.07 6.47 1.38
N ILE A 23 -7.01 7.11 1.87
CA ILE A 23 -5.63 6.92 1.41
C ILE A 23 -4.89 6.18 2.50
N GLU A 24 -4.34 5.00 2.19
CA GLU A 24 -3.61 4.16 3.14
C GLU A 24 -2.21 3.90 2.61
N GLY A 25 -1.20 3.80 3.47
CA GLY A 25 0.14 3.49 2.98
C GLY A 25 1.27 3.60 3.98
N ILE A 26 2.46 3.29 3.49
CA ILE A 26 3.75 3.43 4.17
C ILE A 26 4.69 4.19 3.24
N SER A 27 5.48 5.10 3.81
CA SER A 27 6.50 5.85 3.08
C SER A 27 7.67 6.15 4.01
N VAL A 28 8.73 5.35 3.89
CA VAL A 28 9.99 5.50 4.63
C VAL A 28 11.11 5.53 3.60
N GLY A 29 11.70 6.71 3.40
CA GLY A 29 12.73 6.92 2.38
C GLY A 29 13.89 5.94 2.47
N GLY A 30 14.24 5.33 1.35
CA GLY A 30 15.29 4.31 1.25
C GLY A 30 14.91 2.93 1.79
N HIS A 31 13.73 2.76 2.38
CA HIS A 31 13.27 1.49 2.93
C HIS A 31 12.07 0.91 2.20
N GLU A 32 10.98 1.69 2.07
CA GLU A 32 9.74 1.25 1.43
C GLU A 32 8.76 2.41 1.23
N THR A 33 8.20 2.49 0.03
CA THR A 33 7.04 3.32 -0.30
C THR A 33 5.96 2.46 -0.96
N CYS A 34 4.74 2.54 -0.43
CA CYS A 34 3.54 1.95 -1.03
C CYS A 34 2.29 2.65 -0.48
N VAL A 35 1.49 3.22 -1.38
CA VAL A 35 0.26 3.96 -1.05
C VAL A 35 -0.88 3.41 -1.87
N THR A 36 -2.05 3.21 -1.28
CA THR A 36 -3.26 2.72 -1.97
C THR A 36 -4.44 3.64 -1.76
N VAL A 37 -5.30 3.71 -2.76
CA VAL A 37 -6.64 4.30 -2.66
C VAL A 37 -7.65 3.20 -2.99
N PRO A 38 -8.14 2.45 -1.99
CA PRO A 38 -8.92 1.24 -2.23
C PRO A 38 -10.20 1.47 -3.04
N SER A 39 -10.86 2.62 -2.85
CA SER A 39 -12.08 2.97 -3.61
C SER A 39 -11.83 3.19 -5.11
N LEU A 40 -10.58 3.43 -5.51
CA LEU A 40 -10.17 3.56 -6.90
C LEU A 40 -9.48 2.31 -7.44
N ASN A 41 -9.25 1.29 -6.60
CA ASN A 41 -8.56 0.06 -6.98
C ASN A 41 -7.12 0.31 -7.51
N VAL A 42 -6.41 1.25 -6.87
CA VAL A 42 -5.06 1.67 -7.28
C VAL A 42 -4.05 1.56 -6.14
N ALA A 43 -2.83 1.21 -6.51
CA ALA A 43 -1.61 1.29 -5.72
C ALA A 43 -0.59 2.19 -6.43
N PHE A 44 0.09 3.03 -5.66
CA PHE A 44 1.24 3.82 -6.05
C PHE A 44 2.48 3.28 -5.35
N ASP A 45 3.48 2.91 -6.14
CA ASP A 45 4.72 2.28 -5.73
C ASP A 45 4.53 0.95 -4.97
N ILE A 46 5.55 0.11 -5.05
CA ILE A 46 5.61 -1.13 -4.30
C ILE A 46 7.04 -1.44 -3.89
N GLY A 47 7.47 -0.79 -2.81
CA GLY A 47 8.75 -1.07 -2.14
C GLY A 47 8.84 -2.52 -1.68
N ARG A 48 8.53 -2.85 -0.43
CA ARG A 48 8.65 -4.24 0.08
C ARG A 48 7.41 -5.08 -0.12
N GLY A 49 6.34 -4.53 -0.70
CA GLY A 49 5.19 -5.32 -1.13
C GLY A 49 4.26 -5.68 0.01
N PRO A 50 3.58 -4.69 0.60
CA PRO A 50 2.66 -4.94 1.69
C PRO A 50 1.40 -5.65 1.19
N LEU A 51 0.83 -6.53 2.03
CA LEU A 51 -0.32 -7.37 1.67
C LEU A 51 -1.58 -6.59 1.23
N PHE A 52 -1.68 -5.30 1.55
CA PHE A 52 -2.79 -4.44 1.11
C PHE A 52 -2.65 -4.02 -0.37
N ALA A 53 -1.43 -3.96 -0.90
CA ALA A 53 -1.18 -3.59 -2.30
C ALA A 53 -1.61 -4.70 -3.28
N VAL A 54 -1.53 -5.96 -2.86
CA VAL A 54 -1.96 -7.15 -3.65
C VAL A 54 -3.46 -7.13 -3.97
N ARG A 55 -4.25 -6.33 -3.22
CA ARG A 55 -5.69 -6.21 -3.44
C ARG A 55 -6.07 -5.18 -4.51
N GLN A 56 -5.09 -4.50 -5.10
CA GLN A 56 -5.32 -3.46 -6.11
C GLN A 56 -4.98 -3.99 -7.51
N ASP A 57 -5.83 -3.72 -8.49
CA ASP A 57 -5.64 -4.18 -9.88
C ASP A 57 -4.69 -3.27 -10.67
N HIS A 58 -4.53 -2.02 -10.24
CA HIS A 58 -3.70 -1.03 -10.94
C HIS A 58 -2.52 -0.58 -10.08
N LEU A 59 -1.31 -0.80 -10.58
CA LEU A 59 -0.07 -0.35 -9.97
C LEU A 59 0.58 0.75 -10.82
N PHE A 60 0.80 1.91 -10.22
CA PHE A 60 1.52 3.03 -10.81
C PHE A 60 2.87 3.21 -10.10
N ILE A 61 3.96 3.27 -10.86
CA ILE A 61 5.29 3.49 -10.32
C ILE A 61 5.70 4.94 -10.59
N THR A 62 6.13 5.65 -9.55
CA THR A 62 6.57 7.04 -9.66
C THR A 62 7.95 7.17 -10.30
N HIS A 63 8.90 6.34 -9.88
CA HIS A 63 10.27 6.27 -10.41
C HIS A 63 10.98 4.97 -9.97
N ALA A 64 12.17 4.72 -10.51
CA ALA A 64 12.85 3.43 -10.42
C ALA A 64 13.86 3.29 -9.24
N HIS A 65 13.61 3.92 -8.10
CA HIS A 65 14.39 3.63 -6.89
C HIS A 65 13.90 2.34 -6.20
N LEU A 66 14.81 1.63 -5.55
CA LEU A 66 14.55 0.30 -5.00
C LEU A 66 13.40 0.31 -3.97
N ASP A 67 13.32 1.32 -3.12
CA ASP A 67 12.25 1.50 -2.15
C ASP A 67 10.88 1.77 -2.78
N HIS A 68 10.80 1.99 -4.10
CA HIS A 68 9.56 2.16 -4.85
C HIS A 68 9.19 0.96 -5.74
N ILE A 69 10.14 0.10 -6.13
CA ILE A 69 9.88 -0.94 -7.15
C ILE A 69 10.30 -2.36 -6.76
N VAL A 70 11.02 -2.56 -5.65
CA VAL A 70 11.72 -3.84 -5.41
C VAL A 70 10.77 -5.05 -5.35
N SER A 71 9.54 -4.89 -4.89
CA SER A 71 8.56 -5.98 -4.79
C SER A 71 7.65 -6.15 -6.01
N ILE A 72 7.93 -5.47 -7.14
CA ILE A 72 7.14 -5.67 -8.37
C ILE A 72 7.15 -7.13 -8.84
N ARG A 73 8.28 -7.82 -8.66
CA ARG A 73 8.43 -9.24 -9.02
C ARG A 73 7.57 -10.15 -8.15
N ALA A 74 7.25 -9.75 -6.92
CA ALA A 74 6.46 -10.57 -6.01
C ALA A 74 4.95 -10.52 -6.30
N LEU A 75 4.52 -9.67 -7.25
CA LEU A 75 3.12 -9.55 -7.67
C LEU A 75 2.73 -10.42 -8.87
N PHE A 76 3.68 -11.05 -9.56
CA PHE A 76 3.47 -11.93 -10.72
C PHE A 76 4.01 -13.34 -10.45
#